data_AF-A0A962DH07-F1
#
_entry.id   AF-A0A962DH07-F1
#
_cell.length_a   1.000
_cell.length_b   1.000
_cell.length_c   1.000
_cell.angle_alpha   90.00
_cell.angle_beta   90.00
_cell.angle_gamma   90.00
#
_symmetry.space_group_name_H-M   'P 1'
#
loop_
_entity.id
_entity.type
_entity.pdbx_description
1 polymer ?
#
loop_
_entity_poly.entity_id
_entity_poly.type
_entity_poly.pdbx_seq_one_letter_code
_entity_poly.pdbx_strand_id
1 'polypeptide(L)'
;QTEKIDSNIEVSKEKAGSNFLDAMASGTTDGLKLAVNIGAMLLVFFAFIAMGNYILQVLGHFTSFLHWIVAAAFAAGMSYYKRDSIPVLRNFFMNFFGVLIAVVLYRYIMVLNVDGYTFGNSISQWIATHTNYDKLSMEFILGYTFAPLMWLIGVAKEDITILGQLLGIKLIASEFVGYINLAEFKNVASAMHLSYEKSVLIATYMLCGFANFASIGIQVGGIGHLAPNQRRRLSEFGIKALIGGTLASLLSANFAGMLVG
;
A
#
# COMPACT_ATOMS: atom_id res chain seq x y z
N GLN A 1 -17.19 -25.87 24.92
CA GLN A 1 -17.69 -25.37 26.22
C GLN A 1 -18.43 -24.06 25.94
N THR A 2 -19.75 -24.06 26.08
CA THR A 2 -20.61 -22.88 25.91
C THR A 2 -20.77 -22.21 27.27
N GLU A 3 -19.97 -21.18 27.54
CA GLU A 3 -20.21 -20.31 28.69
C GLU A 3 -21.58 -19.61 28.55
N LYS A 4 -22.34 -19.55 29.64
CA LYS A 4 -23.61 -18.83 29.70
C LYS A 4 -23.35 -17.34 29.50
N ILE A 5 -23.94 -16.77 28.46
CA ILE A 5 -23.91 -15.34 28.18
C ILE A 5 -24.78 -14.65 29.22
N ASP A 6 -24.18 -13.84 30.08
CA ASP A 6 -24.92 -12.96 30.99
C ASP A 6 -25.63 -11.87 30.17
N SER A 7 -26.96 -11.85 30.26
CA SER A 7 -27.84 -10.96 29.50
C SER A 7 -28.19 -9.67 30.27
N ASN A 8 -27.70 -9.50 31.50
CA ASN A 8 -27.97 -8.31 32.30
C ASN A 8 -26.95 -7.22 32.00
N ILE A 9 -27.15 -6.50 30.91
CA ILE A 9 -26.45 -5.24 30.63
C ILE A 9 -27.18 -4.13 31.40
N GLU A 10 -26.80 -3.91 32.66
CA GLU A 10 -27.21 -2.70 33.39
C GLU A 10 -26.49 -1.49 32.77
N VAL A 11 -27.17 -0.82 31.82
CA VAL A 11 -26.71 0.45 31.29
C VAL A 11 -26.90 1.49 32.39
N SER A 12 -25.80 1.90 33.03
CA SER A 12 -25.83 2.99 34.01
C SER A 12 -26.39 4.24 33.33
N LYS A 13 -27.54 4.73 33.80
CA LYS A 13 -28.23 5.94 33.29
C LYS A 13 -27.45 7.23 33.54
N GLU A 14 -26.21 7.14 34.04
CA GLU A 14 -25.42 8.24 34.59
C GLU A 14 -24.87 9.21 33.53
N LYS A 15 -25.08 8.94 32.23
CA LYS A 15 -24.62 9.80 31.12
C LYS A 15 -25.64 10.02 30.01
N ALA A 16 -26.92 9.81 30.26
CA ALA A 16 -27.94 10.36 29.38
C ALA A 16 -28.03 11.86 29.69
N GLY A 17 -27.49 12.71 28.80
CA GLY A 17 -27.50 14.17 28.96
C GLY A 17 -28.86 14.65 29.46
N SER A 18 -28.84 15.42 30.54
CA SER A 18 -30.05 15.76 31.31
C SER A 18 -31.04 16.61 30.50
N ASN A 19 -30.56 17.28 29.44
CA ASN A 19 -31.32 18.11 28.52
C ASN A 19 -30.59 18.27 27.17
N PHE A 20 -31.28 18.89 26.18
CA PHE A 20 -30.75 19.12 24.84
C PHE A 20 -29.41 19.87 24.81
N LEU A 21 -29.22 20.89 25.66
CA LEU A 21 -27.99 21.68 25.69
C LEU A 21 -26.81 20.85 26.21
N ASP A 22 -27.05 20.02 27.23
CA ASP A 22 -26.06 19.12 27.82
C ASP A 22 -25.60 18.05 26.80
N ALA A 23 -26.53 17.51 26.01
CA ALA A 23 -26.21 16.60 24.92
C ALA A 23 -25.36 17.27 23.82
N MET A 24 -25.65 18.52 23.44
CA MET A 24 -24.84 19.28 22.48
C MET A 24 -23.43 19.55 23.01
N ALA A 25 -23.29 19.98 24.27
CA ALA A 25 -22.00 20.29 24.88
C ALA A 25 -21.13 19.03 25.02
N SER A 26 -21.74 17.92 25.45
CA SER A 26 -21.08 16.62 25.54
C SER A 26 -20.65 16.11 24.16
N GLY A 27 -21.54 16.15 23.17
CA GLY A 27 -21.24 15.75 21.79
C GLY A 27 -20.13 16.60 21.15
N THR A 28 -20.08 17.91 21.44
CA THR A 28 -19.01 18.80 20.97
C THR A 28 -17.66 18.41 21.57
N THR A 29 -17.64 18.10 22.87
CA THR A 29 -16.41 17.69 23.57
C THR A 29 -15.88 16.35 23.06
N ASP A 30 -16.78 15.38 22.84
CA ASP A 30 -16.40 14.08 22.27
C ASP A 30 -15.97 14.19 20.80
N GLY A 31 -16.64 15.06 20.03
CA GLY A 31 -16.24 15.40 18.67
C GLY A 31 -14.85 16.05 18.60
N LEU A 32 -14.52 16.96 19.52
CA LEU A 32 -13.20 17.58 19.60
C LEU A 32 -12.11 16.55 19.90
N LYS A 33 -12.34 15.64 20.85
CA LYS A 33 -11.39 14.55 21.14
C LYS A 33 -11.18 13.66 19.92
N LEU A 34 -12.27 13.31 19.23
CA LEU A 34 -12.18 12.51 18.00
C LEU A 34 -11.38 13.24 16.91
N ALA A 35 -11.64 14.53 16.68
CA ALA A 35 -10.94 15.33 15.68
C ALA A 35 -9.43 15.43 15.96
N VAL A 36 -9.04 15.69 17.21
CA VAL A 36 -7.63 15.73 17.61
C VAL A 36 -6.97 14.36 17.42
N ASN A 37 -7.65 13.27 17.79
CA ASN A 37 -7.13 11.93 17.59
C ASN A 37 -6.93 11.60 16.10
N ILE A 38 -7.89 11.95 15.24
CA ILE A 38 -7.76 11.77 13.79
C ILE A 38 -6.61 12.62 13.25
N GLY A 39 -6.49 13.88 13.65
CA GLY A 39 -5.40 14.75 13.22
C GLY A 39 -4.02 14.21 13.59
N ALA A 40 -3.85 13.73 14.82
CA ALA A 40 -2.61 13.09 15.27
C ALA A 40 -2.31 11.80 14.49
N MET A 41 -3.34 10.98 14.25
CA MET A 41 -3.24 9.75 13.47
C MET A 41 -2.79 10.02 12.02
N LEU A 42 -3.37 11.04 11.36
CA LEU A 42 -3.00 11.43 10.00
C LEU A 42 -1.51 11.82 9.90
N LEU A 43 -1.01 12.62 10.85
CA LEU A 43 0.39 13.01 10.89
C LEU A 43 1.32 11.79 10.94
N VAL A 44 1.01 10.83 11.83
CA VAL A 44 1.79 9.59 11.96
C VAL A 44 1.78 8.77 10.67
N PHE A 45 0.61 8.61 10.04
CA PHE A 45 0.53 7.83 8.80
C PHE A 45 1.24 8.50 7.62
N PHE A 46 1.14 9.81 7.45
CA PHE A 46 1.92 10.51 6.43
C PHE A 46 3.43 10.35 6.66
N ALA A 47 3.89 10.42 7.92
CA ALA A 47 5.28 10.18 8.26
C ALA A 47 5.72 8.75 7.93
N PHE A 48 4.90 7.74 8.23
CA PHE A 48 5.21 6.35 7.91
C PHE A 48 5.19 6.03 6.42
N ILE A 49 4.25 6.59 5.65
CA ILE A 49 4.23 6.44 4.20
C ILE A 49 5.48 7.10 3.60
N ALA A 50 5.82 8.33 4.04
CA ALA A 50 7.03 9.02 3.59
C ALA A 50 8.31 8.23 3.93
N MET A 51 8.39 7.69 5.15
CA MET A 51 9.51 6.83 5.58
C MET A 51 9.59 5.55 4.76
N GLY A 52 8.47 4.85 4.52
CA GLY A 52 8.41 3.68 3.67
C GLY A 52 8.87 3.98 2.24
N ASN A 53 8.39 5.09 1.68
CA ASN A 53 8.80 5.58 0.36
C ASN A 53 10.29 5.91 0.29
N TYR A 54 10.87 6.45 1.36
CA TYR A 54 12.31 6.68 1.44
C TYR A 54 13.10 5.36 1.44
N ILE A 55 12.70 4.39 2.24
CA ILE A 55 13.33 3.06 2.27
C ILE A 55 13.26 2.38 0.90
N LEU A 56 12.08 2.41 0.27
CA LEU A 56 11.89 1.85 -1.07
C LEU A 56 12.76 2.53 -2.13
N GLN A 57 12.93 3.85 -2.03
CA GLN A 57 13.85 4.58 -2.91
C GLN A 57 15.29 4.12 -2.72
N VAL A 58 15.76 3.96 -1.47
CA VAL A 58 17.10 3.42 -1.18
C VAL A 58 17.27 2.02 -1.79
N LEU A 59 16.27 1.15 -1.68
CA LEU A 59 16.28 -0.19 -2.29
C LEU A 59 16.32 -0.13 -3.82
N GLY A 60 15.59 0.80 -4.44
CA GLY A 60 15.63 1.04 -5.89
C GLY A 60 16.99 1.56 -6.38
N HIS A 61 17.72 2.32 -5.56
CA HIS A 61 19.09 2.71 -5.85
C HIS A 61 20.10 1.57 -5.63
N PHE A 62 19.87 0.69 -4.66
CA PHE A 62 20.73 -0.47 -4.40
C PHE A 62 20.83 -1.42 -5.60
N THR A 63 19.73 -1.63 -6.34
CA THR A 63 19.78 -2.40 -7.59
C THR A 63 20.70 -1.74 -8.61
N SER A 64 20.71 -0.41 -8.69
CA SER A 64 21.57 0.35 -9.61
C SER A 64 23.05 0.28 -9.21
N PHE A 65 23.33 0.33 -7.90
CA PHE A 65 24.67 0.18 -7.34
C PHE A 65 25.28 -1.20 -7.62
N LEU A 66 24.49 -2.28 -7.47
CA LEU A 66 24.94 -3.64 -7.80
C LEU A 66 25.28 -3.78 -9.29
N HIS A 67 24.49 -3.16 -10.17
CA HIS A 67 24.79 -3.13 -11.61
C HIS A 67 26.11 -2.37 -11.91
N TRP A 68 26.37 -1.24 -11.26
CA TRP A 68 27.63 -0.50 -11.40
C TRP A 68 28.83 -1.33 -10.93
N ILE A 69 28.73 -2.03 -9.80
CA ILE A 69 29.79 -2.92 -9.31
C ILE A 69 30.10 -4.02 -10.34
N VAL A 70 29.07 -4.67 -10.89
CA VAL A 70 29.24 -5.73 -11.90
C VAL A 70 29.88 -5.17 -13.17
N ALA A 71 29.44 -4.00 -13.64
CA ALA A 71 30.02 -3.34 -14.82
C ALA A 71 31.47 -2.89 -14.59
N ALA A 72 31.79 -2.37 -13.40
CA ALA A 72 33.15 -1.98 -13.02
C ALA A 72 34.07 -3.20 -12.88
N ALA A 73 33.58 -4.30 -12.29
CA ALA A 73 34.32 -5.56 -12.21
C ALA A 73 34.58 -6.15 -13.61
N PHE A 74 33.62 -6.06 -14.53
CA PHE A 74 33.79 -6.45 -15.94
C PHE A 74 34.85 -5.59 -16.64
N ALA A 75 34.77 -4.26 -16.52
CA ALA A 75 35.75 -3.34 -17.11
C ALA A 75 37.16 -3.55 -16.55
N ALA A 76 37.29 -3.77 -15.24
CA ALA A 76 38.55 -4.11 -14.60
C ALA A 76 39.10 -5.46 -15.08
N GLY A 77 38.24 -6.48 -15.23
CA GLY A 77 38.60 -7.78 -15.78
C GLY A 77 39.09 -7.70 -17.24
N MET A 78 38.41 -6.92 -18.08
CA MET A 78 38.81 -6.65 -19.47
C MET A 78 40.12 -5.85 -19.57
N SER A 79 40.36 -4.90 -18.65
CA SER A 79 41.65 -4.21 -18.55
C SER A 79 42.78 -5.14 -18.08
N TYR A 80 42.50 -6.08 -17.17
CA TYR A 80 43.48 -7.07 -16.70
C TYR A 80 43.81 -8.12 -17.76
N TYR A 81 42.84 -8.49 -18.61
CA TYR A 81 43.03 -9.35 -19.78
C TYR A 81 44.09 -8.82 -20.76
N LYS A 82 44.23 -7.49 -20.86
CA LYS A 82 45.21 -6.83 -21.72
C LYS A 82 46.65 -6.80 -21.16
N ARG A 83 46.88 -7.31 -19.95
CA ARG A 83 48.19 -7.28 -19.27
C ARG A 83 48.86 -8.66 -19.31
N ASP A 84 49.77 -8.84 -20.26
CA ASP A 84 50.51 -10.08 -20.55
C ASP A 84 51.46 -10.49 -19.42
N SER A 85 51.02 -11.31 -18.44
CA SER A 85 52.00 -11.81 -17.45
C SER A 85 51.90 -13.28 -17.04
N ILE A 86 50.74 -13.96 -17.00
CA ILE A 86 50.70 -15.40 -16.61
C ILE A 86 49.58 -16.18 -17.33
N PRO A 87 49.89 -17.19 -18.17
CA PRO A 87 48.89 -17.92 -18.98
C PRO A 87 47.93 -18.79 -18.16
N VAL A 88 48.36 -19.35 -17.02
CA VAL A 88 47.53 -20.16 -16.12
C VAL A 88 46.49 -19.30 -15.40
N LEU A 89 46.92 -18.14 -14.91
CA LEU A 89 46.04 -17.17 -14.24
C LEU A 89 45.03 -16.58 -15.24
N ARG A 90 45.46 -16.34 -16.49
CA ARG A 90 44.58 -15.93 -17.59
C ARG A 90 43.50 -16.97 -17.90
N ASN A 91 43.85 -18.26 -17.98
CA ASN A 91 42.88 -19.34 -18.25
C ASN A 91 41.93 -19.58 -17.07
N PHE A 92 42.41 -19.46 -15.83
CA PHE A 92 41.56 -19.54 -14.63
C PHE A 92 40.55 -18.39 -14.60
N PHE A 93 41.01 -17.15 -14.82
CA PHE A 93 40.13 -16.00 -14.91
C PHE A 93 39.19 -16.09 -16.12
N MET A 94 39.63 -16.60 -17.28
CA MET A 94 38.75 -16.81 -18.43
C MET A 94 37.65 -17.84 -18.17
N ASN A 95 37.92 -18.92 -17.44
CA ASN A 95 36.88 -19.90 -17.09
C ASN A 95 35.95 -19.37 -16.01
N PHE A 96 36.48 -18.69 -14.99
CA PHE A 96 35.67 -18.11 -13.91
C PHE A 96 34.78 -16.95 -14.42
N PHE A 97 35.37 -15.99 -15.14
CA PHE A 97 34.63 -14.91 -15.78
C PHE A 97 33.82 -15.42 -16.98
N GLY A 98 34.21 -16.48 -17.67
CA GLY A 98 33.44 -17.10 -18.76
C GLY A 98 32.15 -17.74 -18.28
N VAL A 99 32.18 -18.44 -17.14
CA VAL A 99 30.97 -18.96 -16.48
C VAL A 99 30.12 -17.80 -15.95
N LEU A 100 30.73 -16.77 -15.37
CA LEU A 100 30.02 -15.54 -14.97
C LEU A 100 29.36 -14.84 -16.17
N ILE A 101 30.07 -14.76 -17.31
CA ILE A 101 29.61 -14.22 -18.58
C ILE A 101 28.49 -15.09 -19.16
N ALA A 102 28.54 -16.42 -19.07
CA ALA A 102 27.46 -17.29 -19.53
C ALA A 102 26.20 -17.15 -18.67
N VAL A 103 26.35 -16.99 -17.36
CA VAL A 103 25.22 -16.71 -16.44
C VAL A 103 24.64 -15.32 -16.69
N VAL A 104 25.50 -14.32 -16.93
CA VAL A 104 25.10 -12.94 -17.27
C VAL A 104 24.47 -12.87 -18.66
N LEU A 105 25.02 -13.56 -19.66
CA LEU A 105 24.49 -13.65 -21.03
C LEU A 105 23.18 -14.44 -21.08
N TYR A 106 23.04 -15.52 -20.31
CA TYR A 106 21.78 -16.26 -20.19
C TYR A 106 20.68 -15.39 -19.59
N ARG A 107 20.99 -14.56 -18.57
CA ARG A 107 20.07 -13.53 -18.06
C ARG A 107 19.85 -12.38 -19.05
N TYR A 108 20.88 -11.97 -19.78
CA TYR A 108 20.84 -10.90 -20.79
C TYR A 108 19.94 -11.27 -21.98
N ILE A 109 20.02 -12.49 -22.49
CA ILE A 109 19.21 -12.98 -23.63
C ILE A 109 17.75 -13.17 -23.22
N MET A 110 17.47 -13.64 -22.00
CA MET A 110 16.10 -13.69 -21.44
C MET A 110 15.46 -12.30 -21.28
N VAL A 111 16.27 -11.26 -21.07
CA VAL A 111 15.82 -9.88 -20.82
C VAL A 111 15.73 -9.05 -22.10
N LEU A 112 16.49 -9.39 -23.15
CA LEU A 112 16.51 -8.67 -24.44
C LEU A 112 15.26 -8.82 -25.30
N ASN A 113 14.29 -9.65 -24.92
CA ASN A 113 13.05 -9.83 -25.71
C ASN A 113 11.89 -8.94 -25.22
N VAL A 114 12.20 -7.87 -24.47
CA VAL A 114 11.24 -6.85 -24.05
C VAL A 114 11.80 -5.48 -24.45
N ASP A 115 11.19 -4.88 -25.47
CA ASP A 115 11.56 -3.58 -26.02
C ASP A 115 11.57 -2.49 -24.93
N GLY A 116 12.72 -1.85 -24.69
CA GLY A 116 12.82 -0.64 -23.85
C GLY A 116 13.85 -0.65 -22.71
N TYR A 117 14.54 -1.77 -22.45
CA TYR A 117 15.59 -1.81 -21.43
C TYR A 117 16.93 -1.27 -21.97
N THR A 118 17.16 0.05 -21.90
CA THR A 118 18.50 0.61 -22.01
C THR A 118 19.30 0.33 -20.74
N PHE A 119 20.52 -0.17 -20.92
CA PHE A 119 21.44 -0.58 -19.85
C PHE A 119 21.82 0.64 -18.98
N GLY A 120 21.24 0.76 -17.78
CA GLY A 120 21.48 1.89 -16.86
C GLY A 120 20.27 2.39 -16.06
N ASN A 121 19.05 1.94 -16.39
CA ASN A 121 17.85 2.50 -15.78
C ASN A 121 17.50 1.81 -14.46
N SER A 122 17.47 2.57 -13.36
CA SER A 122 17.02 2.09 -12.03
C SER A 122 15.58 1.56 -12.11
N ILE A 123 15.16 0.69 -11.18
CA ILE A 123 13.77 0.17 -11.14
C ILE A 123 12.74 1.31 -11.14
N SER A 124 13.08 2.43 -10.50
CA SER A 124 12.28 3.65 -10.47
C SER A 124 12.09 4.26 -11.85
N GLN A 125 13.11 4.24 -12.71
CA GLN A 125 13.00 4.75 -14.07
C GLN A 125 12.15 3.84 -14.95
N TRP A 126 12.22 2.52 -14.78
CA TRP A 126 11.31 1.61 -15.47
C TRP A 126 9.85 1.87 -15.07
N ILE A 127 9.60 2.10 -13.77
CA ILE A 127 8.27 2.45 -13.26
C ILE A 127 7.78 3.76 -13.88
N ALA A 128 8.63 4.80 -13.92
CA ALA A 128 8.32 6.10 -14.50
C ALA A 128 7.92 6.03 -15.99
N THR A 129 8.49 5.11 -16.76
CA THR A 129 8.24 5.03 -18.21
C THR A 129 7.06 4.13 -18.59
N HIS A 130 6.66 3.20 -17.73
CA HIS A 130 5.64 2.19 -18.06
C HIS A 130 4.36 2.31 -17.23
N THR A 131 4.34 3.18 -16.22
CA THR A 131 3.23 3.24 -15.26
C THR A 131 2.89 4.69 -14.93
N ASN A 132 1.75 4.89 -14.25
CA ASN A 132 1.32 6.21 -13.79
C ASN A 132 2.13 6.73 -12.59
N TYR A 133 3.16 6.01 -12.14
CA TYR A 133 3.96 6.33 -10.96
C TYR A 133 5.35 6.81 -11.39
N ASP A 134 5.89 7.83 -10.70
CA ASP A 134 7.22 8.36 -11.03
C ASP A 134 8.38 7.48 -10.54
N LYS A 135 8.15 6.65 -9.52
CA LYS A 135 9.19 5.88 -8.84
C LYS A 135 8.61 4.74 -8.02
N LEU A 136 9.50 3.85 -7.53
CA LEU A 136 9.12 2.83 -6.57
C LEU A 136 8.64 3.48 -5.27
N SER A 137 7.40 3.21 -4.89
CA SER A 137 6.77 3.75 -3.70
C SER A 137 5.74 2.77 -3.11
N MET A 138 5.29 3.03 -1.89
CA MET A 138 4.24 2.28 -1.20
C MET A 138 2.95 2.33 -2.02
N GLU A 139 2.64 3.50 -2.58
CA GLU A 139 1.51 3.73 -3.45
C GLU A 139 1.55 2.82 -4.68
N PHE A 140 2.70 2.73 -5.35
CA PHE A 140 2.91 1.82 -6.47
C PHE A 140 2.69 0.36 -6.06
N ILE A 141 3.32 -0.08 -4.95
CA ILE A 141 3.22 -1.47 -4.49
C ILE A 141 1.77 -1.82 -4.17
N LEU A 142 1.07 -0.96 -3.43
CA LEU A 142 -0.33 -1.16 -3.07
C LEU A 142 -1.24 -1.14 -4.29
N GLY A 143 -1.01 -0.21 -5.22
CA GLY A 143 -1.71 -0.10 -6.50
C GLY A 143 -1.70 -1.40 -7.27
N TYR A 144 -0.52 -1.96 -7.51
CA TYR A 144 -0.38 -3.22 -8.25
C TYR A 144 -0.77 -4.46 -7.44
N THR A 145 -0.65 -4.43 -6.10
CA THR A 145 -1.08 -5.55 -5.23
C THR A 145 -2.59 -5.74 -5.30
N PHE A 146 -3.36 -4.64 -5.26
CA PHE A 146 -4.82 -4.68 -5.25
C PHE A 146 -5.46 -4.50 -6.64
N ALA A 147 -4.67 -4.23 -7.68
CA ALA A 147 -5.16 -4.13 -9.06
C ALA A 147 -6.02 -5.33 -9.52
N PRO A 148 -5.67 -6.60 -9.26
CA PRO A 148 -6.51 -7.73 -9.65
C PRO A 148 -7.90 -7.72 -8.99
N LEU A 149 -7.98 -7.21 -7.76
CA LEU A 149 -9.24 -7.07 -7.04
C LEU A 149 -10.09 -5.92 -7.59
N MET A 150 -9.46 -4.81 -7.99
CA MET A 150 -10.17 -3.68 -8.63
C MET A 150 -10.72 -4.08 -9.99
N TRP A 151 -9.95 -4.83 -10.76
CA TRP A 151 -10.42 -5.43 -12.00
C TRP A 151 -11.65 -6.32 -11.78
N LEU A 152 -11.64 -7.15 -10.73
CA LEU A 152 -12.75 -8.07 -10.42
C LEU A 152 -14.06 -7.35 -10.08
N ILE A 153 -14.00 -6.17 -9.47
CA ILE A 153 -15.19 -5.37 -9.11
C ILE A 153 -15.61 -4.38 -10.21
N GLY A 154 -15.06 -4.51 -11.43
CA GLY A 154 -15.51 -3.77 -12.60
C GLY A 154 -14.92 -2.36 -12.78
N VAL A 155 -13.73 -2.10 -12.23
CA VAL A 155 -13.02 -0.83 -12.45
C VAL A 155 -12.41 -0.78 -13.86
N ALA A 156 -12.49 0.39 -14.51
CA ALA A 156 -11.91 0.62 -15.83
C ALA A 156 -10.38 0.50 -15.81
N LYS A 157 -9.79 -0.01 -16.90
CA LYS A 157 -8.36 -0.39 -16.98
C LYS A 157 -7.43 0.76 -16.58
N GLU A 158 -7.78 1.97 -16.97
CA GLU A 158 -7.02 3.20 -16.74
C GLU A 158 -6.93 3.56 -15.24
N ASP A 159 -7.96 3.20 -14.46
CA ASP A 159 -8.10 3.59 -13.05
C ASP A 159 -7.82 2.44 -12.06
N ILE A 160 -7.61 1.21 -12.54
CA ILE A 160 -7.41 0.00 -11.72
C ILE A 160 -6.30 0.19 -10.68
N THR A 161 -5.14 0.72 -11.09
CA THR A 161 -4.00 0.87 -10.18
C THR A 161 -4.23 1.99 -9.17
N ILE A 162 -4.91 3.06 -9.58
CA ILE A 162 -5.26 4.19 -8.71
C ILE A 162 -6.23 3.73 -7.62
N LEU A 163 -7.28 2.98 -7.97
CA LEU A 163 -8.22 2.43 -6.99
C LEU A 163 -7.55 1.36 -6.11
N GLY A 164 -6.63 0.56 -6.68
CA GLY A 164 -5.86 -0.41 -5.92
C GLY A 164 -5.01 0.28 -4.84
N GLN A 165 -4.42 1.42 -5.17
CA GLN A 165 -3.66 2.23 -4.23
C GLN A 165 -4.57 2.79 -3.15
N LEU A 166 -5.74 3.34 -3.50
CA LEU A 166 -6.70 3.86 -2.53
C LEU A 166 -7.15 2.77 -1.54
N LEU A 167 -7.44 1.56 -2.03
CA LEU A 167 -7.77 0.42 -1.16
C LEU A 167 -6.59 0.07 -0.24
N GLY A 168 -5.39 -0.04 -0.79
CA GLY A 168 -4.22 -0.39 0.00
C GLY A 168 -3.91 0.64 1.09
N ILE A 169 -3.96 1.93 0.75
CA ILE A 169 -3.78 3.04 1.70
C ILE A 169 -4.86 2.99 2.77
N LYS A 170 -6.12 2.74 2.40
CA LYS A 170 -7.19 2.54 3.38
C LYS A 170 -6.84 1.43 4.37
N LEU A 171 -6.38 0.28 3.90
CA LEU A 171 -6.10 -0.88 4.77
C LEU A 171 -4.92 -0.64 5.71
N ILE A 172 -3.80 -0.10 5.20
CA ILE A 172 -2.57 0.08 5.99
C ILE A 172 -2.58 1.33 6.86
N ALA A 173 -3.32 2.37 6.46
CA ALA A 173 -3.42 3.63 7.16
C ALA A 173 -4.85 3.84 7.65
N SER A 174 -5.68 4.53 6.86
CA SER A 174 -7.09 4.76 7.17
C SER A 174 -7.86 5.24 5.94
N GLU A 175 -9.18 5.15 6.00
CA GLU A 175 -10.10 5.72 5.02
C GLU A 175 -9.94 7.25 4.89
N PHE A 176 -9.59 7.97 5.96
CA PHE A 176 -9.34 9.41 5.89
C PHE A 176 -8.16 9.76 4.97
N VAL A 177 -7.05 9.03 5.08
CA VAL A 177 -5.91 9.21 4.15
C VAL A 177 -6.33 8.85 2.73
N GLY A 178 -7.11 7.78 2.56
CA GLY A 178 -7.69 7.41 1.26
C GLY A 178 -8.55 8.52 0.65
N TYR A 179 -9.39 9.20 1.45
CA TYR A 179 -10.24 10.30 0.97
C TYR A 179 -9.45 11.54 0.57
N ILE A 180 -8.36 11.85 1.28
CA ILE A 180 -7.45 12.95 0.89
C ILE A 180 -6.87 12.66 -0.50
N ASN A 181 -6.35 11.46 -0.72
CA ASN A 181 -5.81 11.06 -2.01
C ASN A 181 -6.90 11.02 -3.11
N LEU A 182 -8.10 10.54 -2.80
CA LEU A 182 -9.21 10.56 -3.75
C LEU A 182 -9.56 12.01 -4.17
N ALA A 183 -9.51 12.97 -3.24
CA ALA A 183 -9.74 14.36 -3.58
C ALA A 183 -8.70 14.91 -4.58
N GLU A 184 -7.43 14.49 -4.46
CA GLU A 184 -6.37 14.85 -5.40
C GLU A 184 -6.55 14.19 -6.78
N PHE A 185 -6.94 12.90 -6.80
CA PHE A 185 -7.15 12.15 -8.05
C PHE A 185 -8.41 12.57 -8.81
N LYS A 186 -9.36 13.24 -8.17
CA LYS A 186 -10.50 13.86 -8.86
C LYS A 186 -10.10 15.11 -9.65
N ASN A 187 -8.97 15.73 -9.35
CA ASN A 187 -8.52 16.92 -10.04
C ASN A 187 -7.85 16.53 -11.36
N VAL A 188 -8.49 16.86 -12.49
CA VAL A 188 -7.98 16.57 -13.84
C VAL A 188 -6.66 17.30 -14.14
N ALA A 189 -6.33 18.34 -13.39
CA ALA A 189 -5.02 19.01 -13.49
C ALA A 189 -3.87 18.20 -12.85
N SER A 190 -4.17 17.18 -12.06
CA SER A 190 -3.17 16.30 -11.44
C SER A 190 -2.56 15.35 -12.48
N ALA A 191 -1.25 15.12 -12.40
CA ALA A 191 -0.53 14.20 -13.28
C ALA A 191 -1.11 12.78 -13.25
N MET A 192 -1.54 12.33 -12.07
CA MET A 192 -2.34 11.13 -11.87
C MET A 192 -3.75 11.55 -11.49
N HIS A 193 -4.74 11.21 -12.32
CA HIS A 193 -6.15 11.50 -12.08
C HIS A 193 -7.02 10.32 -12.52
N LEU A 194 -8.25 10.26 -12.00
CA LEU A 194 -9.25 9.28 -12.41
C LEU A 194 -9.85 9.69 -13.75
N SER A 195 -9.89 8.74 -14.68
CA SER A 195 -10.38 8.97 -16.05
C SER A 195 -11.90 8.97 -16.11
N TYR A 196 -12.58 8.24 -15.21
CA TYR A 196 -14.03 8.06 -15.24
C TYR A 196 -14.70 8.47 -13.93
N GLU A 197 -15.83 9.19 -14.04
CA GLU A 197 -16.70 9.53 -12.91
C GLU A 197 -17.23 8.28 -12.18
N LYS A 198 -17.45 7.19 -12.93
CA LYS A 198 -17.79 5.88 -12.36
C LYS A 198 -16.75 5.39 -11.35
N SER A 199 -15.46 5.60 -11.65
CA SER A 199 -14.37 5.20 -10.75
C SER A 199 -14.35 6.06 -9.49
N VAL A 200 -14.74 7.34 -9.57
CA VAL A 200 -14.90 8.22 -8.39
C VAL A 200 -16.00 7.68 -7.47
N LEU A 201 -17.12 7.25 -8.04
CA LEU A 201 -18.23 6.65 -7.31
C LEU A 201 -17.81 5.33 -6.65
N ILE A 202 -17.20 4.40 -7.40
CA ILE A 202 -16.68 3.13 -6.87
C ILE A 202 -15.68 3.40 -5.74
N ALA A 203 -14.74 4.34 -5.93
CA ALA A 203 -13.76 4.70 -4.91
C ALA A 203 -14.42 5.24 -3.64
N THR A 204 -15.47 6.06 -3.77
CA THR A 204 -16.20 6.62 -2.62
C THR A 204 -16.86 5.52 -1.78
N TYR A 205 -17.56 4.58 -2.41
CA TYR A 205 -18.16 3.44 -1.71
C TYR A 205 -17.12 2.46 -1.15
N MET A 206 -16.04 2.23 -1.88
CA MET A 206 -14.93 1.39 -1.44
C MET A 206 -14.24 1.97 -0.21
N LEU A 207 -14.05 3.29 -0.16
CA LEU A 207 -13.43 3.97 0.98
C LEU A 207 -14.37 4.05 2.18
N CYS A 208 -15.69 4.07 1.97
CA CYS A 208 -16.69 4.08 3.03
C CYS A 208 -16.59 2.85 3.95
N GLY A 209 -15.96 3.02 5.11
CA GLY A 209 -15.89 2.01 6.17
C GLY A 209 -14.53 1.97 6.87
N PHE A 210 -14.54 1.70 8.17
CA PHE A 210 -13.38 1.68 9.07
C PHE A 210 -12.65 0.32 9.05
N ALA A 211 -12.53 -0.31 7.89
CA ALA A 211 -11.81 -1.58 7.74
C ALA A 211 -10.32 -1.29 7.48
N ASN A 212 -9.54 -1.17 8.54
CA ASN A 212 -8.10 -0.91 8.50
C ASN A 212 -7.41 -1.45 9.77
N PHE A 213 -6.07 -1.57 9.76
CA PHE A 213 -5.34 -2.14 10.89
C PHE A 213 -5.46 -1.31 12.18
N ALA A 214 -5.54 0.02 12.09
CA ALA A 214 -5.70 0.89 13.25
C ALA A 214 -7.06 0.65 13.94
N SER A 215 -8.12 0.43 13.18
CA SER A 215 -9.46 0.17 13.67
C SER A 215 -9.58 -1.15 14.45
N ILE A 216 -8.72 -2.14 14.20
CA ILE A 216 -8.63 -3.34 15.05
C ILE A 216 -8.21 -2.91 16.47
N GLY A 217 -7.17 -2.09 16.59
CA GLY A 217 -6.71 -1.57 17.88
C GLY A 217 -7.77 -0.74 18.59
N ILE A 218 -8.47 0.13 17.85
CA ILE A 218 -9.58 0.95 18.39
C ILE A 218 -10.72 0.06 18.91
N GLN A 219 -11.10 -0.99 18.19
CA GLN A 219 -12.18 -1.90 18.61
C GLN A 219 -11.77 -2.78 19.80
N VAL A 220 -10.56 -3.32 19.81
CA VAL A 220 -10.03 -4.09 20.95
C VAL A 220 -9.94 -3.19 22.19
N GLY A 221 -9.52 -1.93 22.02
CA GLY A 221 -9.50 -0.93 23.07
C GLY A 221 -10.92 -0.59 23.56
N GLY A 222 -11.79 -0.11 22.69
CA GLY A 222 -13.14 0.35 23.03
C GLY A 222 -14.03 -0.75 23.58
N ILE A 223 -14.24 -1.82 22.81
CA ILE A 223 -15.08 -2.96 23.23
C ILE A 223 -14.44 -3.68 24.43
N GLY A 224 -13.11 -3.69 24.50
CA GLY A 224 -12.38 -4.24 25.65
C GLY A 224 -12.57 -3.48 26.97
N HIS A 225 -13.08 -2.24 26.97
CA HIS A 225 -13.52 -1.57 28.21
C HIS A 225 -14.93 -1.98 28.62
N LEU A 226 -15.79 -2.34 27.66
CA LEU A 226 -17.16 -2.81 27.90
C LEU A 226 -17.18 -4.31 28.29
N ALA A 227 -16.29 -5.10 27.70
CA ALA A 227 -16.17 -6.54 27.90
C ALA A 227 -14.69 -6.94 28.14
N PRO A 228 -14.14 -6.66 29.34
CA PRO A 228 -12.71 -6.84 29.62
C PRO A 228 -12.22 -8.29 29.43
N ASN A 229 -13.06 -9.28 29.75
CA ASN A 229 -12.75 -10.70 29.58
C ASN A 229 -12.69 -11.15 28.12
N GLN A 230 -13.19 -10.34 27.17
CA GLN A 230 -13.27 -10.69 25.75
C GLN A 230 -12.14 -10.06 24.91
N ARG A 231 -11.24 -9.25 25.50
CA ARG A 231 -10.13 -8.56 24.80
C ARG A 231 -9.30 -9.50 23.92
N ARG A 232 -8.99 -10.70 24.42
CA ARG A 232 -8.25 -11.71 23.67
C ARG A 232 -9.02 -12.15 22.42
N ARG A 233 -10.29 -12.51 22.56
CA ARG A 233 -11.15 -12.94 21.44
C ARG A 233 -11.30 -11.82 20.40
N LEU A 234 -11.46 -10.57 20.84
CA LEU A 234 -11.56 -9.42 19.94
C LEU A 234 -10.30 -9.26 19.08
N SER A 235 -9.11 -9.40 19.69
CA SER A 235 -7.85 -9.37 18.96
C SER A 235 -7.72 -10.55 17.99
N GLU A 236 -8.09 -11.76 18.41
CA GLU A 236 -8.06 -12.98 17.58
C GLU A 236 -8.98 -12.88 16.34
N PHE A 237 -10.14 -12.23 16.47
CA PHE A 237 -11.06 -12.00 15.35
C PHE A 237 -10.74 -10.75 14.52
N GLY A 238 -9.82 -9.88 14.96
CA GLY A 238 -9.55 -8.58 14.34
C GLY A 238 -9.24 -8.65 12.84
N ILE A 239 -8.36 -9.57 12.42
CA ILE A 239 -8.01 -9.75 11.00
C ILE A 239 -9.20 -10.26 10.18
N LYS A 240 -9.99 -11.19 10.74
CA LYS A 240 -11.20 -11.70 10.07
C LYS A 240 -12.24 -10.60 9.91
N ALA A 241 -12.43 -9.78 10.93
CA ALA A 241 -13.32 -8.62 10.90
C ALA A 241 -12.87 -7.58 9.87
N LEU A 242 -11.56 -7.32 9.77
CA LEU A 242 -10.98 -6.41 8.77
C LEU A 242 -11.24 -6.91 7.35
N ILE A 243 -10.98 -8.20 7.07
CA ILE A 243 -11.25 -8.79 5.75
C ILE A 243 -12.75 -8.73 5.44
N GLY A 244 -13.61 -9.12 6.39
CA GLY A 244 -15.06 -9.07 6.22
C GLY A 244 -15.58 -7.66 5.95
N GLY A 245 -15.10 -6.66 6.70
CA GLY A 245 -15.46 -5.26 6.49
C GLY A 245 -14.97 -4.71 5.16
N THR A 246 -13.77 -5.10 4.74
CA THR A 246 -13.21 -4.73 3.43
C THR A 246 -14.08 -5.29 2.30
N LEU A 247 -14.40 -6.59 2.35
CA LEU A 247 -15.26 -7.24 1.37
C LEU A 247 -16.66 -6.63 1.33
N ALA A 248 -17.24 -6.26 2.48
CA ALA A 248 -18.53 -5.58 2.53
C ALA A 248 -18.51 -4.21 1.83
N SER A 249 -17.45 -3.41 2.02
CA SER A 249 -17.29 -2.13 1.31
C SER A 249 -17.05 -2.33 -0.19
N LEU A 250 -16.29 -3.35 -0.59
CA LEU A 250 -16.04 -3.67 -2.00
C LEU A 250 -17.31 -4.19 -2.70
N LEU A 251 -18.11 -5.00 -2.01
CA LEU A 251 -19.40 -5.45 -2.52
C LEU A 251 -20.34 -4.26 -2.75
N SER A 252 -20.39 -3.32 -1.81
CA SER A 252 -21.18 -2.09 -1.93
C SER A 252 -20.69 -1.24 -3.11
N ALA A 253 -19.37 -1.12 -3.29
CA ALA A 253 -18.76 -0.41 -4.40
C ALA A 253 -19.06 -1.06 -5.76
N ASN A 254 -19.05 -2.39 -5.83
CA ASN A 254 -19.42 -3.14 -7.02
C ASN A 254 -20.90 -2.88 -7.40
N PHE A 255 -21.83 -2.98 -6.44
CA PHE A 255 -23.23 -2.65 -6.69
C PHE A 255 -23.41 -1.20 -7.16
N ALA A 256 -22.72 -0.25 -6.54
CA ALA A 256 -22.76 1.16 -6.94
C ALA A 256 -22.24 1.34 -8.39
N GLY A 257 -21.13 0.69 -8.74
CA GLY A 257 -20.57 0.71 -10.09
C GLY A 257 -21.46 0.04 -11.15
N MET A 258 -22.21 -1.00 -10.78
CA MET A 258 -23.17 -1.67 -11.68
C MET A 258 -24.36 -0.76 -12.04
N LEU A 259 -24.81 0.09 -11.11
CA LEU A 259 -25.98 0.95 -11.31
C LEU A 259 -25.69 2.17 -12.19
N VAL A 260 -24.42 2.58 -12.29
CA VAL A 260 -23.99 3.77 -13.03
C VAL A 260 -23.21 3.35 -14.28
N GLY A 261 -23.82 2.45 -15.07
CA GLY A 261 -23.26 1.80 -16.25
C GLY A 261 -22.49 2.73 -17.17
#